data_AF-A0A9J6BTF4-F1
#
_entry.id   AF-A0A9J6BTF4-F1
#
_cell.length_a   1.000
_cell.length_b   1.000
_cell.length_c   1.000
_cell.angle_alpha   90.00
_cell.angle_beta   90.00
_cell.angle_gamma   90.00
#
_symmetry.space_group_name_H-M   'P 1'
#
loop_
_entity.id
_entity.type
_entity.pdbx_description
1 polymer ?
#
loop_
_entity_poly.entity_id
_entity_poly.type
_entity_poly.pdbx_seq_one_letter_code
_entity_poly.pdbx_strand_id
1 'polypeptide(L)'
;MEVLKQNFKKQNTQFISSPKNSMVVEAILREANCNDYETFIINQMLQFTYRYVSTILILGDAKEFAQYCGRNDVILEDVKFAMTMMNDKIAKPIPREVLFELTKQKNMKPLPPITDLRIRLPICTHCLLAPNYIRRK
;
A
#
# COMPACT_ATOMS: atom_id res chain seq x y z
N MET A 1 -19.14 18.80 -39.00
CA MET A 1 -18.53 19.18 -37.70
C MET A 1 -19.52 18.99 -36.53
N GLU A 2 -20.44 18.02 -36.59
CA GLU A 2 -21.41 17.75 -35.50
C GLU A 2 -21.15 16.43 -34.76
N VAL A 3 -20.27 15.58 -35.28
CA VAL A 3 -19.95 14.27 -34.67
C VAL A 3 -19.03 14.40 -33.45
N LEU A 4 -18.27 15.50 -33.31
CA LEU A 4 -17.34 15.70 -32.19
C LEU A 4 -17.97 16.32 -30.94
N LYS A 5 -19.23 16.78 -30.99
CA LYS A 5 -19.94 17.31 -29.81
C LYS A 5 -20.64 16.23 -28.98
N GLN A 6 -20.73 14.99 -29.49
CA GLN A 6 -21.35 13.88 -28.75
C GLN A 6 -20.38 13.20 -27.77
N ASN A 7 -19.06 13.34 -27.94
CA ASN A 7 -18.06 12.72 -27.05
C ASN A 7 -17.72 13.53 -25.80
N PHE A 8 -18.15 14.79 -25.70
CA PHE A 8 -18.02 15.59 -24.46
C PHE A 8 -19.23 15.47 -23.52
N LYS A 9 -20.32 14.80 -23.94
CA LYS A 9 -21.55 14.69 -23.15
C LYS A 9 -21.66 13.42 -22.29
N LYS A 10 -20.56 12.67 -22.14
CA LYS A 10 -20.41 11.58 -21.16
C LYS A 10 -19.63 11.98 -19.90
N GLN A 11 -19.35 13.27 -19.70
CA GLN A 11 -18.80 13.77 -18.42
C GLN A 11 -19.87 14.23 -17.42
N ASN A 12 -21.15 14.02 -17.72
CA ASN A 12 -22.21 14.58 -16.88
C ASN A 12 -23.39 13.62 -16.71
N THR A 13 -23.09 12.40 -16.25
CA THR A 13 -24.11 11.45 -15.81
C THR A 13 -24.03 11.33 -14.30
N GLN A 14 -25.00 11.96 -13.65
CA GLN A 14 -25.49 11.74 -12.28
C GLN A 14 -24.95 12.65 -11.16
N PHE A 15 -25.40 13.90 -11.21
CA PHE A 15 -25.86 14.67 -10.05
C PHE A 15 -27.08 14.01 -9.35
N ILE A 16 -27.01 12.72 -9.02
CA ILE A 16 -27.94 12.10 -8.08
C ILE A 16 -27.23 12.17 -6.74
N SER A 17 -27.59 13.16 -5.91
CA SER A 17 -27.09 13.41 -4.55
C SER A 17 -25.96 12.47 -4.14
N SER A 18 -24.72 12.79 -4.55
CA SER A 18 -23.58 11.94 -4.20
C SER A 18 -23.59 11.77 -2.67
N PRO A 19 -23.52 10.54 -2.14
CA PRO A 19 -23.68 10.32 -0.71
C PRO A 19 -22.69 11.19 0.07
N LYS A 20 -23.09 11.71 1.23
CA LYS A 20 -22.29 12.71 1.99
C LYS A 20 -20.81 12.33 2.13
N ASN A 21 -20.53 11.04 2.33
CA ASN A 21 -19.16 10.54 2.51
C ASN A 21 -18.33 10.55 1.21
N SER A 22 -18.98 10.42 0.05
CA SER A 22 -18.33 10.56 -1.27
C SER A 22 -17.84 12.00 -1.47
N MET A 23 -18.66 12.99 -1.10
CA MET A 23 -18.28 14.41 -1.17
C MET A 23 -17.09 14.75 -0.27
N VAL A 24 -16.99 14.11 0.90
CA VAL A 24 -15.85 14.29 1.83
C VAL A 24 -14.57 13.72 1.23
N VAL A 25 -14.62 12.51 0.65
CA VAL A 25 -13.45 11.91 -0.02
C VAL A 25 -13.00 12.77 -1.20
N GLU A 26 -13.94 13.34 -1.96
CA GLU A 26 -13.64 14.26 -3.07
C GLU A 26 -12.93 15.54 -2.58
N ALA A 27 -13.39 16.11 -1.47
CA ALA A 27 -12.75 17.28 -0.86
C ALA A 27 -11.32 16.98 -0.39
N ILE A 28 -11.08 15.80 0.19
CA ILE A 28 -9.74 15.35 0.61
C ILE A 28 -8.82 15.19 -0.61
N LEU A 29 -9.30 14.59 -1.70
CA LEU A 29 -8.51 14.44 -2.92
C LEU A 29 -8.14 15.80 -3.54
N ARG A 30 -9.06 16.77 -3.48
CA ARG A 30 -8.82 18.14 -3.93
C ARG A 30 -7.75 18.85 -3.08
N GLU A 31 -7.79 18.68 -1.76
CA GLU A 31 -6.77 19.22 -0.85
C GLU A 31 -5.40 18.56 -1.07
N ALA A 32 -5.38 17.27 -1.41
CA ALA A 32 -4.17 16.53 -1.75
C ALA A 32 -3.57 16.88 -3.13
N ASN A 33 -4.14 17.87 -3.85
CA ASN A 33 -3.76 18.27 -5.21
C ASN A 33 -3.94 17.17 -6.28
N CYS A 34 -4.79 16.19 -6.03
CA CYS A 34 -5.14 15.14 -7.00
C CYS A 34 -6.38 15.56 -7.80
N ASN A 35 -6.18 16.28 -8.90
CA ASN A 35 -7.27 16.81 -9.71
C ASN A 35 -7.78 15.82 -10.79
N ASP A 36 -6.94 14.88 -11.21
CA ASP A 36 -7.26 13.88 -12.22
C ASP A 36 -7.33 12.48 -11.59
N TYR A 37 -8.53 11.99 -11.34
CA TYR A 37 -8.78 10.64 -10.83
C TYR A 37 -9.98 9.99 -11.52
N GLU A 38 -9.97 8.65 -11.56
CA GLU A 38 -11.10 7.88 -12.05
C GLU A 38 -12.21 7.80 -11.00
N THR A 39 -13.48 7.84 -11.42
CA THR A 39 -14.65 7.80 -10.53
C THR A 39 -14.68 6.56 -9.62
N PHE A 40 -14.06 5.44 -10.02
CA PHE A 40 -14.00 4.23 -9.19
C PHE A 40 -13.12 4.40 -7.93
N ILE A 41 -12.13 5.31 -7.97
CA ILE A 41 -11.22 5.56 -6.85
C ILE A 41 -11.98 6.03 -5.62
N ILE A 42 -13.01 6.86 -5.78
CA ILE A 42 -13.83 7.33 -4.66
C ILE A 42 -14.51 6.15 -3.95
N ASN A 43 -15.10 5.22 -4.72
CA ASN A 43 -15.73 4.02 -4.17
C ASN A 43 -14.71 3.10 -3.50
N GLN A 44 -13.53 2.93 -4.10
CA GLN A 44 -12.46 2.12 -3.53
C GLN A 44 -11.91 2.71 -2.23
N MET A 45 -11.70 4.02 -2.16
CA MET A 45 -11.28 4.71 -0.93
C MET A 45 -12.33 4.59 0.16
N LEU A 46 -13.60 4.71 -0.19
CA LEU A 46 -14.70 4.55 0.75
C LEU A 46 -14.75 3.12 1.32
N GLN A 47 -14.69 2.10 0.45
CA GLN A 47 -14.63 0.70 0.87
C GLN A 47 -13.42 0.40 1.75
N PHE A 48 -12.25 0.95 1.39
CA PHE A 48 -11.04 0.82 2.19
C PHE A 48 -11.25 1.41 3.59
N THR A 49 -11.82 2.60 3.69
CA THR A 49 -12.04 3.30 4.96
C THR A 49 -12.98 2.51 5.86
N TYR A 50 -14.11 2.03 5.30
CA TYR A 50 -15.05 1.21 6.06
C TYR A 50 -14.46 -0.12 6.51
N ARG A 51 -13.72 -0.81 5.65
CA ARG A 51 -13.08 -2.07 6.00
C ARG A 51 -11.98 -1.86 7.06
N TYR A 52 -11.23 -0.76 6.95
CA TYR A 52 -10.19 -0.41 7.90
C TYR A 52 -10.76 -0.15 9.30
N VAL A 53 -11.75 0.74 9.40
CA VAL A 53 -12.35 1.10 10.69
C VAL A 53 -13.13 -0.05 11.29
N SER A 54 -14.04 -0.65 10.52
CA SER A 54 -14.97 -1.66 11.05
C SER A 54 -14.32 -3.02 11.24
N THR A 55 -13.65 -3.56 10.22
CA THR A 55 -13.17 -4.96 10.24
C THR A 55 -11.84 -5.10 10.95
N ILE A 56 -10.90 -4.18 10.72
CA ILE A 56 -9.54 -4.31 11.22
C ILE A 56 -9.43 -3.67 12.61
N LEU A 57 -9.80 -2.40 12.76
CA LEU A 57 -9.61 -1.68 14.03
C LEU A 57 -10.63 -2.08 15.10
N ILE A 58 -11.93 -1.97 14.83
CA ILE A 58 -12.96 -2.12 15.87
C ILE A 58 -13.28 -3.60 16.16
N LEU A 59 -13.57 -4.39 15.12
CA LEU A 59 -14.01 -5.78 15.31
C LEU A 59 -12.86 -6.78 15.50
N GLY A 60 -11.67 -6.47 14.97
CA GLY A 60 -10.46 -7.28 15.14
C GLY A 60 -9.72 -6.89 16.41
N ASP A 61 -8.80 -5.94 16.28
CA ASP A 61 -7.77 -5.69 17.29
C ASP A 61 -8.35 -5.07 18.59
N ALA A 62 -9.20 -4.03 18.50
CA ALA A 62 -9.69 -3.32 19.70
C ALA A 62 -10.62 -4.18 20.57
N LYS A 63 -11.45 -5.04 19.95
CA LYS A 63 -12.32 -5.97 20.68
C LYS A 63 -11.51 -7.08 21.36
N GLU A 64 -10.47 -7.59 20.70
CA GLU A 64 -9.58 -8.58 21.31
C GLU A 64 -8.85 -8.00 22.54
N PHE A 65 -8.42 -6.73 22.48
CA PHE A 65 -7.82 -6.05 23.63
C PHE A 65 -8.81 -5.81 24.78
N ALA A 66 -10.05 -5.42 24.48
CA ALA A 66 -11.08 -5.30 25.51
C ALA A 66 -11.34 -6.66 26.19
N GLN A 67 -11.45 -7.74 25.41
CA GLN A 67 -11.61 -9.10 25.92
C GLN A 67 -10.42 -9.58 26.76
N TYR A 68 -9.20 -9.22 26.37
CA TYR A 68 -8.00 -9.50 27.16
C TYR A 68 -8.07 -8.89 28.57
N CYS A 69 -8.67 -7.69 28.68
CA CYS A 69 -8.93 -7.05 29.97
C CYS A 69 -10.21 -7.54 30.68
N GLY A 70 -10.91 -8.55 30.15
CA GLY A 70 -12.18 -9.03 30.69
C GLY A 70 -13.35 -8.05 30.51
N ARG A 71 -13.21 -7.05 29.63
CA ARG A 71 -14.22 -6.03 29.32
C ARG A 71 -14.88 -6.35 27.97
N ASN A 72 -16.19 -6.19 27.87
CA ASN A 72 -16.89 -6.32 26.58
C ASN A 72 -17.04 -4.99 25.84
N ASP A 73 -16.85 -3.87 26.55
CA ASP A 73 -16.93 -2.53 25.99
C ASP A 73 -15.55 -2.05 25.54
N VAL A 74 -15.49 -1.57 24.31
CA VAL A 74 -14.27 -1.01 23.70
C VAL A 74 -14.07 0.42 24.22
N ILE A 75 -12.92 0.68 24.83
CA ILE A 75 -12.52 2.00 25.32
C ILE A 75 -11.61 2.68 24.30
N LEU A 76 -11.54 4.00 24.35
CA LEU A 76 -10.68 4.83 23.49
C LEU A 76 -9.19 4.42 23.54
N GLU A 77 -8.70 3.94 24.69
CA GLU A 77 -7.32 3.45 24.82
C GLU A 77 -7.08 2.15 24.03
N ASP A 78 -8.08 1.27 23.95
CA ASP A 78 -7.99 0.02 23.18
C ASP A 78 -7.87 0.34 21.67
N VAL A 79 -8.57 1.39 21.20
CA VAL A 79 -8.50 1.87 19.81
C VAL A 79 -7.15 2.55 19.51
N LYS A 80 -6.62 3.37 20.42
CA LYS A 80 -5.29 3.98 20.27
C LYS A 80 -4.19 2.92 20.19
N PHE A 81 -4.30 1.89 21.02
CA PHE A 81 -3.33 0.80 21.03
C PHE A 81 -3.38 0.01 19.72
N ALA A 82 -4.58 -0.34 19.25
CA ALA A 82 -4.78 -0.97 17.93
C ALA A 82 -4.20 -0.13 16.78
N MET A 83 -4.41 1.19 16.80
CA MET A 83 -3.86 2.09 15.79
C MET A 83 -2.33 2.11 15.80
N THR A 84 -1.70 2.08 16.98
CA THR A 84 -0.24 2.07 17.12
C THR A 84 0.35 0.79 16.53
N MET A 85 -0.22 -0.37 16.88
CA MET A 85 0.19 -1.67 16.34
C MET A 85 0.02 -1.75 14.82
N MET A 86 -1.07 -1.20 14.28
CA MET A 86 -1.26 -1.15 12.83
C MET A 86 -0.27 -0.21 12.15
N ASN A 87 0.07 0.93 12.76
CA ASN A 87 1.08 1.84 12.24
C ASN A 87 2.43 1.17 12.07
N ASP A 88 2.80 0.23 12.94
CA ASP A 88 4.04 -0.54 12.81
C ASP A 88 4.03 -1.53 11.65
N LYS A 89 2.84 -2.01 11.24
CA LYS A 89 2.68 -2.86 10.04
C LYS A 89 2.78 -2.07 8.75
N ILE A 90 2.50 -0.76 8.77
CA ILE A 90 2.64 0.12 7.60
C ILE A 90 4.13 0.37 7.35
N ALA A 91 4.54 0.27 6.09
CA ALA A 91 5.92 0.50 5.70
C ALA A 91 6.35 1.94 6.05
N LYS A 92 7.08 2.09 7.14
CA LYS A 92 7.73 3.35 7.51
C LYS A 92 9.04 3.47 6.73
N PRO A 93 9.44 4.68 6.33
CA PRO A 93 10.77 4.87 5.75
C PRO A 93 11.82 4.45 6.79
N ILE A 94 12.71 3.54 6.39
CA ILE A 94 13.78 3.03 7.26
C ILE A 94 14.63 4.22 7.75
N PRO A 95 14.89 4.34 9.06
CA PRO A 95 15.71 5.41 9.60
C PRO A 95 17.09 5.48 8.94
N ARG A 96 17.57 6.70 8.69
CA ARG A 96 18.86 6.93 7.99
C ARG A 96 20.03 6.31 8.74
N GLU A 97 20.00 6.29 10.07
CA GLU A 97 21.04 5.72 10.92
C GLU A 97 21.22 4.22 10.68
N VAL A 98 20.12 3.47 10.67
CA VAL A 98 20.10 2.03 10.38
C VAL A 98 20.65 1.76 8.98
N LEU A 99 20.24 2.56 8.00
CA LEU A 99 20.78 2.45 6.64
C LEU A 99 22.29 2.73 6.62
N PHE A 100 22.75 3.75 7.34
CA PHE A 100 24.17 4.10 7.38
C PHE A 100 25.02 2.98 8.01
N GLU A 101 24.56 2.38 9.11
CA GLU A 101 25.22 1.23 9.72
C GLU A 101 25.31 0.03 8.75
N LEU A 102 24.21 -0.31 8.08
CA LEU A 102 24.17 -1.38 7.08
C LEU A 102 25.11 -1.09 5.91
N THR A 103 25.14 0.14 5.41
CA THR A 103 26.05 0.53 4.32
C THR A 103 27.51 0.43 4.76
N LYS A 104 27.86 0.84 5.98
CA LYS A 104 29.22 0.70 6.51
C LYS A 104 29.63 -0.77 6.58
N GLN A 105 28.77 -1.64 7.12
CA GLN A 105 29.04 -3.08 7.19
C GLN A 105 29.22 -3.72 5.80
N LYS A 106 28.39 -3.32 4.82
CA LYS A 106 28.50 -3.84 3.44
C LYS A 106 29.72 -3.30 2.70
N ASN A 107 30.03 -2.02 2.87
CA ASN A 107 31.14 -1.34 2.19
C ASN A 107 32.51 -1.67 2.80
N MET A 108 32.56 -2.33 3.97
CA MET A 108 33.80 -2.85 4.55
C MET A 108 34.47 -3.92 3.68
N LYS A 109 33.69 -4.67 2.89
CA LYS A 109 34.24 -5.67 1.97
C LYS A 109 34.75 -4.95 0.72
N PRO A 110 36.07 -4.95 0.44
CA PRO A 110 36.58 -4.32 -0.77
C PRO A 110 36.02 -5.01 -2.01
N LEU A 111 35.89 -4.24 -3.08
CA LEU A 111 35.47 -4.77 -4.37
C LEU A 111 36.47 -5.83 -4.85
N PRO A 112 35.99 -6.96 -5.41
CA PRO A 112 36.89 -7.95 -6.00
C PRO A 112 37.67 -7.32 -7.17
N PRO A 113 38.98 -7.58 -7.29
CA PRO A 113 39.79 -7.03 -8.37
C PRO A 113 39.27 -7.52 -9.73
N ILE A 114 39.09 -6.58 -10.65
CA ILE A 114 38.59 -6.87 -12.00
C ILE A 114 39.80 -7.11 -12.90
N THR A 115 40.03 -8.35 -13.33
CA THR A 115 41.14 -8.70 -14.24
C THR A 115 40.74 -8.67 -15.72
N ASP A 116 39.45 -8.84 -16.03
CA ASP A 116 38.95 -9.02 -17.40
C ASP A 116 37.76 -8.11 -17.69
N LEU A 117 37.72 -7.50 -18.87
CA LEU A 117 36.60 -6.69 -19.39
C LEU A 117 35.42 -7.55 -19.90
N ARG A 118 35.36 -8.83 -19.51
CA ARG A 118 34.33 -9.79 -19.94
C ARG A 118 33.24 -9.92 -18.88
N ILE A 119 32.02 -10.28 -19.30
CA ILE A 119 30.90 -10.54 -18.39
C ILE A 119 31.21 -11.79 -17.57
N ARG A 120 31.33 -11.65 -16.25
CA ARG A 120 31.47 -12.78 -15.32
C ARG A 120 30.09 -13.29 -14.93
N LEU A 121 29.75 -14.47 -15.44
CA LEU A 121 28.60 -15.22 -14.94
C LEU A 121 28.96 -15.84 -13.57
N PRO A 122 28.00 -15.91 -12.64
CA PRO A 122 28.09 -16.81 -11.49
C PRO A 122 28.41 -18.24 -11.94
N ILE A 123 28.95 -19.07 -11.04
CA ILE A 123 29.15 -20.50 -11.29
C ILE A 123 27.82 -21.10 -11.78
N CYS A 124 27.85 -22.05 -12.73
CA CYS A 124 26.65 -22.62 -13.37
C CYS A 124 25.56 -23.07 -12.39
N THR A 125 25.89 -23.47 -11.16
CA THR A 125 24.94 -23.83 -10.10
C THR A 125 24.09 -22.67 -9.60
N HIS A 126 24.58 -21.44 -9.72
CA HIS A 126 23.89 -20.20 -9.36
C HIS A 126 23.30 -19.50 -10.59
N CYS A 127 23.41 -20.09 -11.78
CA CYS A 127 22.79 -19.59 -12.99
C CYS A 127 21.42 -20.24 -13.18
N LEU A 128 20.39 -19.43 -13.45
CA LEU A 128 19.03 -19.88 -13.75
C LEU A 128 18.91 -20.48 -15.17
N LEU A 129 19.79 -21.42 -15.50
CA LEU A 129 19.84 -22.12 -16.79
C LEU A 129 19.12 -23.48 -16.75
N ALA A 130 18.66 -23.89 -15.57
CA ALA A 130 17.87 -25.11 -15.41
C ALA A 130 16.51 -24.96 -16.11
N PRO A 131 16.07 -25.94 -16.92
CA PRO A 131 14.76 -25.89 -17.55
C PRO A 131 13.66 -25.95 -16.48
N ASN A 132 12.86 -24.88 -16.37
CA ASN A 132 11.71 -24.80 -15.46
C ASN A 132 10.55 -25.74 -15.84
N TYR A 133 10.56 -26.32 -17.04
CA TYR A 133 9.50 -27.17 -17.54
C TYR A 133 10.06 -28.47 -18.10
N ILE A 134 9.80 -29.58 -17.42
CA ILE A 134 10.06 -30.93 -17.93
C ILE A 134 8.71 -31.46 -18.44
N ARG A 135 8.57 -31.57 -19.76
CA ARG A 135 7.40 -32.24 -20.36
C ARG A 135 7.46 -33.73 -20.00
N ARG A 136 6.56 -34.21 -19.14
CA ARG A 136 6.38 -35.65 -18.92
C ARG A 136 5.91 -36.29 -20.23
N LYS A 137 6.63 -37.31 -20.70
CA LYS A 137 6.20 -38.19 -21.78
C LYS A 137 5.22 -39.21 -21.25
#